data_AF-J2GBD7-F1
#
_entry.id   AF-J2GBD7-F1
#
_cell.length_a   1.000
_cell.length_b   1.000
_cell.length_c   1.000
_cell.angle_alpha   90.00
_cell.angle_beta   90.00
_cell.angle_gamma   90.00
#
_symmetry.space_group_name_H-M   'P 1'
#
loop_
_entity.id
_entity.type
_entity.pdbx_description
1 polymer ?
#
loop_
_entity_poly.entity_id
_entity_poly.type
_entity_poly.pdbx_seq_one_letter_code
_entity_poly.pdbx_strand_id
1 'polypeptide(L)'
;MFIWSFFKRHGKQIAFHTLSCLAIGALLLVAYSAYQYKQMTNQWYAPIDGAKGSAKQAAVSLPPRDLLTGTEPLKPFVALLLGVDSRDGESARSDTMMLAAIHPGKQSVYLLAIPRDSYMELPGKGYDKVNHAMAFGGPKMVKESLEKFLQLKIDRYISVDFDGFRQIVDELGGVTVDVKKRMKYSDPSDDTYIDIQPGLQTLSGEQALDYARYRKSDLGKEDSDYMRIDRQQEILKALASKGTSLQVYTKAFSLMEILGQHVKTDLTEQEIASLLLSYGDGTPNSIQADTLVGQDERIWHNGIVGWYHLVPTAERERARQQIIKEVTP
;
A
#
# COMPACT_ATOMS: atom_id res chain seq x y z
N MET A 1 -57.51 -26.58 -3.13
CA MET A 1 -58.28 -25.32 -2.90
C MET A 1 -57.83 -24.54 -1.65
N PHE A 2 -57.31 -25.19 -0.60
CA PHE A 2 -56.90 -24.55 0.66
C PHE A 2 -55.64 -23.65 0.61
N ILE A 3 -54.61 -24.05 -0.16
CA ILE A 3 -53.36 -23.29 -0.26
C ILE A 3 -53.59 -21.93 -0.97
N TRP A 4 -54.46 -21.92 -1.98
CA TRP A 4 -54.74 -20.72 -2.78
C TRP A 4 -55.59 -19.69 -2.01
N SER A 5 -56.51 -20.12 -1.13
CA SER A 5 -57.28 -19.21 -0.25
C SER A 5 -56.43 -18.65 0.90
N PHE A 6 -55.46 -19.43 1.41
CA PHE A 6 -54.52 -19.00 2.44
C PHE A 6 -53.59 -17.88 1.95
N PHE A 7 -52.94 -18.04 0.80
CA PHE A 7 -52.10 -17.00 0.21
C PHE A 7 -52.90 -15.76 -0.22
N LYS A 8 -54.17 -15.91 -0.63
CA LYS A 8 -55.05 -14.77 -0.97
C LYS A 8 -55.45 -13.94 0.26
N ARG A 9 -55.55 -14.57 1.44
CA ARG A 9 -55.99 -13.92 2.69
C ARG A 9 -54.82 -13.41 3.54
N HIS A 10 -53.66 -14.08 3.52
CA HIS A 10 -52.51 -13.75 4.38
C HIS A 10 -51.22 -13.44 3.60
N GLY A 11 -51.20 -13.61 2.27
CA GLY A 11 -50.01 -13.43 1.44
C GLY A 11 -49.42 -12.02 1.52
N LYS A 12 -50.24 -10.96 1.67
CA LYS A 12 -49.73 -9.59 1.89
C LYS A 12 -49.02 -9.43 3.24
N GLN A 13 -49.52 -10.08 4.29
CA GLN A 13 -48.92 -10.04 5.62
C GLN A 13 -47.64 -10.88 5.67
N ILE A 14 -47.65 -12.07 5.06
CA ILE A 14 -46.47 -12.92 4.92
C ILE A 14 -45.39 -12.18 4.11
N ALA A 15 -45.75 -11.60 2.95
CA ALA A 15 -44.83 -10.80 2.15
C ALA A 15 -44.26 -9.63 2.95
N PHE A 16 -45.10 -8.87 3.66
CA PHE A 16 -44.67 -7.76 4.51
C PHE A 16 -43.70 -8.19 5.62
N HIS A 17 -43.98 -9.29 6.33
CA HIS A 17 -43.10 -9.81 7.37
C HIS A 17 -41.78 -10.35 6.79
N THR A 18 -41.83 -11.05 5.65
CA THR A 18 -40.60 -11.53 4.97
C THR A 18 -39.73 -10.37 4.48
N LEU A 19 -40.32 -9.35 3.84
CA LEU A 19 -39.61 -8.13 3.45
C LEU A 19 -39.04 -7.38 4.66
N SER A 20 -39.78 -7.30 5.76
CA SER A 20 -39.30 -6.66 7.00
C SER A 20 -38.14 -7.44 7.62
N CYS A 21 -38.20 -8.77 7.67
CA CYS A 21 -37.10 -9.61 8.14
C CYS A 21 -35.86 -9.49 7.25
N LEU A 22 -36.03 -9.47 5.92
CA LEU A 22 -34.93 -9.24 4.97
C LEU A 22 -34.30 -7.85 5.14
N ALA A 23 -35.12 -6.82 5.32
CA ALA A 23 -34.64 -5.46 5.56
C ALA A 23 -33.89 -5.33 6.90
N ILE A 24 -34.39 -5.94 7.96
CA ILE A 24 -33.70 -5.99 9.27
C ILE A 24 -32.39 -6.78 9.15
N GLY A 25 -32.40 -7.93 8.48
CA GLY A 25 -31.20 -8.71 8.22
C GLY A 25 -30.14 -7.92 7.43
N ALA A 26 -30.56 -7.20 6.40
CA ALA A 26 -29.68 -6.31 5.63
C ALA A 26 -29.13 -5.16 6.48
N LEU A 27 -29.94 -4.53 7.34
CA LEU A 27 -29.50 -3.48 8.25
C LEU A 27 -28.49 -4.00 9.29
N LEU A 28 -28.72 -5.19 9.85
CA LEU A 28 -27.80 -5.83 10.78
C LEU A 28 -26.48 -6.20 10.09
N LEU A 29 -26.53 -6.70 8.85
CA LEU A 29 -25.35 -6.97 8.04
C LEU A 29 -24.55 -5.69 7.78
N VAL A 30 -25.20 -4.59 7.39
CA VAL A 30 -24.56 -3.29 7.17
C VAL A 30 -23.95 -2.75 8.46
N ALA A 31 -24.68 -2.83 9.58
CA ALA A 31 -24.19 -2.39 10.88
C ALA A 31 -22.98 -3.21 11.36
N TYR A 32 -23.02 -4.54 11.18
CA TYR A 32 -21.90 -5.43 11.49
C TYR A 32 -20.68 -5.14 10.61
N SER A 33 -20.90 -4.96 9.30
CA SER A 33 -19.83 -4.64 8.34
C SER A 33 -19.16 -3.31 8.68
N ALA A 34 -19.94 -2.28 9.01
CA ALA A 34 -19.40 -0.98 9.41
C ALA A 34 -18.69 -1.03 10.78
N TYR A 35 -19.16 -1.85 11.72
CA TYR A 35 -18.49 -2.08 12.99
C TYR A 35 -17.12 -2.75 12.77
N GLN A 36 -17.06 -3.81 11.95
CA GLN A 36 -15.81 -4.49 11.59
C GLN A 36 -14.84 -3.54 10.89
N TYR A 37 -15.33 -2.79 9.90
CA TYR A 37 -14.54 -1.77 9.21
C TYR A 37 -13.90 -0.80 10.19
N LYS A 38 -14.68 -0.21 11.10
CA LYS A 38 -14.19 0.69 12.14
C LYS A 38 -13.17 0.02 13.04
N GLN A 39 -13.43 -1.21 13.49
CA GLN A 39 -12.50 -1.93 14.37
C GLN A 39 -11.15 -2.15 13.67
N MET A 40 -11.17 -2.51 12.40
CA MET A 40 -9.98 -2.74 11.58
C MET A 40 -9.22 -1.43 11.35
N THR A 41 -9.87 -0.35 10.88
CA THR A 41 -9.18 0.93 10.62
C THR A 41 -8.51 1.51 11.87
N ASN A 42 -9.07 1.25 13.06
CA ASN A 42 -8.42 1.64 14.32
C ASN A 42 -7.12 0.86 14.60
N GLN A 43 -6.96 -0.36 14.07
CA GLN A 43 -5.72 -1.15 14.19
C GLN A 43 -4.62 -0.66 13.22
N TRP A 44 -5.01 -0.14 12.05
CA TRP A 44 -4.07 0.34 11.02
C TRP A 44 -3.60 1.77 11.32
N TYR A 45 -4.46 2.57 11.97
CA TYR A 45 -4.20 3.98 12.22
C TYR A 45 -3.04 4.21 13.19
N ALA A 46 -1.97 4.80 12.69
CA ALA A 46 -0.73 5.07 13.42
C ALA A 46 -0.12 6.41 12.94
N PRO A 47 -0.56 7.57 13.46
CA PRO A 47 -0.13 8.87 12.95
C PRO A 47 1.35 9.17 13.23
N ILE A 48 2.09 9.64 12.21
CA ILE A 48 3.53 9.94 12.26
C ILE A 48 3.88 11.08 13.23
N ASP A 49 3.04 12.12 13.32
CA ASP A 49 3.41 13.37 13.99
C ASP A 49 2.97 13.47 15.46
N GLY A 50 2.53 12.38 16.08
CA GLY A 50 1.87 12.49 17.39
C GLY A 50 0.63 13.40 17.34
N ALA A 51 0.19 13.75 16.13
CA ALA A 51 -1.08 14.38 15.86
C ALA A 51 -2.14 13.39 16.31
N LYS A 52 -2.55 13.54 17.58
CA LYS A 52 -3.94 13.40 17.96
C LYS A 52 -4.72 14.40 17.11
N GLY A 53 -4.85 14.11 15.80
CA GLY A 53 -6.01 14.54 15.05
C GLY A 53 -7.15 14.15 15.97
N SER A 54 -7.86 15.16 16.45
CA SER A 54 -8.88 14.98 17.47
C SER A 54 -9.83 13.94 16.93
N ALA A 55 -9.64 12.68 17.36
CA ALA A 55 -10.72 11.77 17.59
C ALA A 55 -11.52 12.48 18.67
N LYS A 56 -12.28 13.52 18.28
CA LYS A 56 -13.60 13.71 18.84
C LYS A 56 -14.17 12.31 18.78
N GLN A 57 -14.23 11.68 19.95
CA GLN A 57 -14.97 10.47 20.15
C GLN A 57 -16.33 10.76 19.55
N ALA A 58 -16.52 10.36 18.30
CA ALA A 58 -17.82 10.31 17.69
C ALA A 58 -18.51 9.25 18.53
N ALA A 59 -19.28 9.74 19.50
CA ALA A 59 -20.16 8.94 20.31
C ALA A 59 -20.84 7.93 19.39
N VAL A 60 -20.92 6.69 19.86
CA VAL A 60 -21.55 5.56 19.16
C VAL A 60 -22.89 6.01 18.59
N SER A 61 -22.84 6.41 17.33
CA SER A 61 -23.96 6.74 16.50
C SER A 61 -23.83 5.78 15.33
N LEU A 62 -24.98 5.24 14.92
CA LEU A 62 -25.13 4.30 13.82
C LEU A 62 -24.18 4.65 12.66
N PRO A 63 -23.67 3.65 11.89
CA PRO A 63 -22.81 3.93 10.75
C PRO A 63 -23.48 5.04 9.92
N PRO A 64 -22.75 6.13 9.61
CA PRO A 64 -23.37 7.27 8.97
C PRO A 64 -24.11 6.79 7.73
N ARG A 65 -25.42 7.07 7.66
CA ARG A 65 -26.19 6.94 6.41
C ARG A 65 -25.52 7.74 5.27
N ASP A 66 -24.60 8.64 5.60
CA ASP A 66 -23.78 9.45 4.70
C ASP A 66 -22.58 8.77 4.05
N LEU A 67 -22.21 7.53 4.40
CA LEU A 67 -21.12 6.82 3.69
C LEU A 67 -21.42 6.59 2.20
N LEU A 68 -22.69 6.68 1.79
CA LEU A 68 -23.13 6.51 0.39
C LEU A 68 -23.63 7.81 -0.25
N THR A 69 -23.75 8.92 0.49
CA THR A 69 -24.49 10.10 0.00
C THR A 69 -23.74 11.44 0.11
N GLY A 70 -22.48 11.49 0.55
CA GLY A 70 -21.86 12.80 0.77
C GLY A 70 -20.35 12.90 0.95
N THR A 71 -19.52 12.02 0.39
CA THR A 71 -18.07 12.28 0.36
C THR A 71 -17.73 13.04 -0.91
N GLU A 72 -17.50 14.35 -0.78
CA GLU A 72 -16.69 15.07 -1.76
C GLU A 72 -15.45 14.21 -2.07
N PRO A 73 -15.15 13.96 -3.35
CA PRO A 73 -14.04 13.08 -3.72
C PRO A 73 -12.77 13.59 -3.05
N LEU A 74 -12.04 12.66 -2.42
CA LEU A 74 -10.84 12.98 -1.68
C LEU A 74 -9.89 13.79 -2.58
N LYS A 75 -9.45 14.95 -2.07
CA LYS A 75 -8.55 15.83 -2.81
C LYS A 75 -7.27 15.08 -3.17
N PRO A 76 -6.63 15.39 -4.32
CA PRO A 76 -5.34 14.78 -4.66
C PRO A 76 -4.30 15.04 -3.56
N PHE A 77 -3.46 14.06 -3.30
CA PHE A 77 -2.48 14.10 -2.22
C PHE A 77 -1.25 13.23 -2.53
N VAL A 78 -0.16 13.46 -1.79
CA VAL A 78 1.06 12.67 -1.90
C VAL A 78 1.18 11.74 -0.68
N ALA A 79 1.35 10.45 -0.92
CA ALA A 79 1.58 9.45 0.12
C ALA A 79 2.98 8.84 0.04
N LEU A 80 3.61 8.62 1.19
CA LEU A 80 4.83 7.81 1.31
C LEU A 80 4.46 6.34 1.49
N LEU A 81 4.89 5.48 0.57
CA LEU A 81 4.72 4.03 0.63
C LEU A 81 6.02 3.38 1.10
N LEU A 82 5.93 2.57 2.16
CA LEU A 82 7.06 1.88 2.77
C LEU A 82 6.82 0.36 2.78
N GLY A 83 7.73 -0.41 2.21
CA GLY A 83 7.87 -1.83 2.49
C GLY A 83 8.90 -2.01 3.61
N VAL A 84 8.50 -2.57 4.74
CA VAL A 84 9.34 -2.69 5.94
C VAL A 84 9.66 -4.13 6.26
N ASP A 85 10.93 -4.41 6.55
CA ASP A 85 11.35 -5.66 7.18
C ASP A 85 11.31 -5.43 8.69
N SER A 86 10.19 -5.77 9.33
CA SER A 86 10.04 -5.72 10.78
C SER A 86 10.06 -7.13 11.35
N ARG A 87 11.24 -7.59 11.75
CA ARG A 87 11.42 -8.81 12.53
C ARG A 87 11.33 -8.45 14.01
N ASP A 88 10.66 -9.29 14.80
CA ASP A 88 10.55 -9.10 16.24
C ASP A 88 11.95 -8.89 16.88
N GLY A 89 12.17 -7.70 17.44
CA GLY A 89 13.41 -7.35 18.14
C GLY A 89 14.50 -6.66 17.30
N GLU A 90 14.30 -6.43 16.00
CA GLU A 90 15.28 -5.73 15.14
C GLU A 90 14.89 -4.28 14.82
N SER A 91 15.90 -3.44 14.55
CA SER A 91 15.67 -2.09 14.02
C SER A 91 15.15 -2.19 12.59
N ALA A 92 13.87 -1.88 12.39
CA ALA A 92 13.21 -1.97 11.09
C ALA A 92 13.97 -1.18 10.01
N ARG A 93 14.16 -1.82 8.85
CA ARG A 93 14.69 -1.18 7.65
C ARG A 93 13.58 -1.09 6.61
N SER A 94 13.60 -0.03 5.82
CA SER A 94 12.72 0.07 4.65
C SER A 94 13.49 -0.40 3.41
N ASP A 95 13.06 -1.53 2.86
CA ASP A 95 13.64 -2.10 1.63
C ASP A 95 12.97 -1.56 0.37
N THR A 96 11.80 -0.95 0.51
CA THR A 96 11.04 -0.29 -0.57
C THR A 96 10.52 1.05 -0.10
N MET A 97 10.88 2.13 -0.81
CA MET A 97 10.38 3.48 -0.55
C MET A 97 9.85 4.08 -1.85
N MET A 98 8.58 4.49 -1.87
CA MET A 98 7.99 5.16 -3.01
C MET A 98 7.15 6.35 -2.57
N LEU A 99 7.08 7.40 -3.39
CA LEU A 99 6.06 8.42 -3.28
C LEU A 99 4.94 8.12 -4.26
N ALA A 100 3.70 8.15 -3.78
CA ALA A 100 2.50 7.99 -4.58
C ALA A 100 1.76 9.33 -4.64
N ALA A 101 1.75 9.96 -5.82
CA ALA A 101 0.83 11.04 -6.13
C ALA A 101 -0.52 10.42 -6.53
N ILE A 102 -1.53 10.58 -5.67
CA ILE A 102 -2.83 9.93 -5.81
C ILE A 102 -3.86 10.99 -6.18
N HIS A 103 -4.58 10.77 -7.30
CA HIS A 103 -5.63 11.66 -7.76
C HIS A 103 -6.96 10.91 -7.88
N PRO A 104 -7.75 10.79 -6.80
CA PRO A 104 -8.97 9.98 -6.76
C PRO A 104 -9.98 10.36 -7.86
N GLY A 105 -10.18 11.66 -8.11
CA GLY A 105 -11.10 12.12 -9.15
C GLY A 105 -10.69 11.82 -10.60
N LYS A 106 -9.42 11.48 -10.85
CA LYS A 106 -8.89 11.06 -12.17
C LYS A 106 -8.61 9.55 -12.21
N GLN A 107 -8.82 8.84 -11.10
CA GLN A 107 -8.45 7.42 -10.91
C GLN A 107 -7.01 7.14 -11.36
N SER A 108 -6.10 8.08 -11.04
CA SER A 108 -4.70 8.01 -11.46
C SER A 108 -3.76 8.02 -10.27
N VAL A 109 -2.73 7.19 -10.36
CA VAL A 109 -1.63 7.11 -9.40
C VAL A 109 -0.32 7.20 -10.14
N TYR A 110 0.53 8.12 -9.71
CA TYR A 110 1.91 8.21 -10.15
C TYR A 110 2.84 7.78 -9.01
N LEU A 111 3.64 6.76 -9.25
CA LEU A 111 4.60 6.20 -8.32
C LEU A 111 6.00 6.69 -8.68
N LEU A 112 6.70 7.28 -7.72
CA LEU A 112 8.12 7.59 -7.80
C LEU A 112 8.87 6.71 -6.81
N ALA A 113 9.61 5.72 -7.30
CA ALA A 113 10.48 4.92 -6.46
C ALA A 113 11.74 5.70 -6.06
N ILE A 114 12.10 5.61 -4.79
CA ILE A 114 13.29 6.24 -4.22
C ILE A 114 14.33 5.15 -3.94
N PRO A 115 15.48 5.16 -4.65
CA PRO A 115 16.56 4.22 -4.37
C PRO A 115 16.99 4.30 -2.91
N ARG A 116 17.12 3.15 -2.25
CA ARG A 116 17.28 3.08 -0.80
C ARG A 116 18.59 3.68 -0.28
N ASP A 117 19.61 3.67 -1.15
CA ASP A 117 20.95 4.19 -0.87
C ASP A 117 21.07 5.68 -1.23
N SER A 118 19.95 6.37 -1.54
CA SER A 118 19.92 7.81 -1.84
C SER A 118 20.55 8.63 -0.72
N TYR A 119 21.58 9.39 -1.05
CA TYR A 119 22.32 10.23 -0.12
C TYR A 119 21.60 11.56 0.11
N MET A 120 21.13 11.77 1.33
CA MET A 120 20.38 12.96 1.70
C MET A 120 20.55 13.31 3.17
N GLU A 121 20.11 14.49 3.55
CA GLU A 121 20.12 14.92 4.94
C GLU A 121 19.02 14.20 5.73
N LEU A 122 19.43 13.56 6.82
CA LEU A 122 18.57 12.93 7.81
C LEU A 122 18.47 13.85 9.04
N PRO A 123 17.26 14.32 9.42
CA PRO A 123 17.07 15.23 10.55
C PRO A 123 17.76 14.74 11.84
N GLY A 124 18.65 15.57 12.40
CA GLY A 124 19.39 15.25 13.63
C GLY A 124 20.48 14.17 13.48
N LYS A 125 20.71 13.63 12.28
CA LYS A 125 21.73 12.60 12.00
C LYS A 125 22.78 13.03 10.96
N GLY A 126 22.54 14.11 10.23
CA GLY A 126 23.43 14.57 9.16
C GLY A 126 23.13 13.86 7.84
N TYR A 127 24.07 13.87 6.89
CA TYR A 127 23.85 13.23 5.59
C TYR A 127 24.19 11.75 5.62
N ASP A 128 23.26 10.90 5.22
CA ASP A 128 23.46 9.45 5.07
C ASP A 128 22.46 8.88 4.05
N LYS A 129 22.40 7.56 3.92
CA LYS A 129 21.41 6.84 3.11
C LYS A 129 20.02 6.97 3.71
N VAL A 130 19.02 7.23 2.86
CA VAL A 130 17.62 7.34 3.31
C VAL A 130 17.09 6.08 3.97
N ASN A 131 17.56 4.88 3.60
CA ASN A 131 17.13 3.63 4.28
C ASN A 131 17.52 3.56 5.77
N HIS A 132 18.55 4.30 6.20
CA HIS A 132 18.92 4.38 7.61
C HIS A 132 17.94 5.23 8.42
N ALA A 133 17.21 6.16 7.78
CA ALA A 133 16.23 7.00 8.46
C ALA A 133 15.14 6.17 9.16
N MET A 134 14.73 5.04 8.57
CA MET A 134 13.77 4.13 9.18
C MET A 134 14.28 3.56 10.52
N ALA A 135 15.55 3.14 10.57
CA ALA A 135 16.15 2.62 11.79
C ALA A 135 16.39 3.72 12.85
N PHE A 136 16.63 4.96 12.42
CA PHE A 136 16.94 6.07 13.32
C PHE A 136 15.72 6.81 13.88
N GLY A 137 14.66 6.93 13.11
CA GLY A 137 13.48 7.71 13.50
C GLY A 137 12.18 7.24 12.86
N GLY A 138 12.16 6.01 12.34
CA GLY A 138 10.97 5.40 11.74
C GLY A 138 10.46 6.15 10.51
N PRO A 139 9.18 5.92 10.16
CA PRO A 139 8.54 6.56 9.01
C PRO A 139 8.57 8.10 9.06
N LYS A 140 8.59 8.68 10.27
CA LYS A 140 8.68 10.14 10.48
C LYS A 140 9.94 10.73 9.86
N MET A 141 11.10 10.17 10.20
CA MET A 141 12.37 10.68 9.71
C MET A 141 12.52 10.45 8.20
N VAL A 142 12.00 9.34 7.66
CA VAL A 142 11.97 9.09 6.21
C VAL A 142 11.17 10.20 5.51
N LYS A 143 9.96 10.48 5.99
CA LYS A 143 9.09 11.53 5.47
C LYS A 143 9.79 12.89 5.49
N GLU A 144 10.29 13.33 6.65
CA GLU A 144 10.96 14.63 6.80
C GLU A 144 12.21 14.76 5.90
N SER A 145 12.97 13.68 5.75
CA SER A 145 14.15 13.64 4.87
C SER A 145 13.75 13.84 3.41
N LEU A 146 12.71 13.12 2.95
CA LEU A 146 12.21 13.23 1.58
C LEU A 146 11.56 14.58 1.28
N GLU A 147 10.78 15.12 2.22
CA GLU A 147 10.18 16.46 2.10
C GLU A 147 11.26 17.53 1.92
N LYS A 148 12.33 17.46 2.72
CA LYS A 148 13.48 18.38 2.59
C LYS A 148 14.26 18.16 1.30
N PHE A 149 14.47 16.90 0.93
CA PHE A 149 15.28 16.51 -0.23
C PHE A 149 14.63 16.91 -1.56
N LEU A 150 13.32 16.70 -1.69
CA LEU A 150 12.54 16.99 -2.88
C LEU A 150 11.81 18.34 -2.81
N GLN A 151 11.87 19.05 -1.69
CA GLN A 151 11.16 20.33 -1.47
C GLN A 151 9.66 20.24 -1.79
N LEU A 152 9.02 19.18 -1.31
CA LEU A 152 7.57 18.96 -1.47
C LEU A 152 6.97 18.49 -0.15
N LYS A 153 5.66 18.61 -0.03
CA LYS A 153 4.91 18.11 1.12
C LYS A 153 4.44 16.68 0.85
N ILE A 154 4.59 15.82 1.84
CA ILE A 154 4.03 14.47 1.86
C ILE A 154 2.87 14.48 2.84
N ASP A 155 1.66 14.20 2.35
CA ASP A 155 0.43 14.34 3.14
C ASP A 155 0.15 13.14 4.02
N ARG A 156 0.44 11.93 3.52
CA ARG A 156 0.09 10.66 4.16
C ARG A 156 1.24 9.67 4.09
N TYR A 157 1.15 8.60 4.85
CA TYR A 157 2.03 7.44 4.69
C TYR A 157 1.27 6.12 4.83
N ILE A 158 1.84 5.08 4.22
CA ILE A 158 1.38 3.71 4.33
C ILE A 158 2.64 2.86 4.46
N SER A 159 2.74 2.04 5.50
CA SER A 159 3.78 1.02 5.62
C SER A 159 3.16 -0.38 5.67
N VAL A 160 3.76 -1.31 4.94
CA VAL A 160 3.35 -2.72 4.89
C VAL A 160 4.56 -3.57 5.26
N ASP A 161 4.38 -4.50 6.19
CA ASP A 161 5.41 -5.49 6.49
C ASP A 161 5.42 -6.66 5.48
N PHE A 162 6.45 -7.48 5.53
CA PHE A 162 6.60 -8.61 4.60
C PHE A 162 5.51 -9.67 4.76
N ASP A 163 4.99 -9.87 5.95
CA ASP A 163 3.93 -10.85 6.21
C ASP A 163 2.61 -10.41 5.59
N GLY A 164 2.27 -9.14 5.76
CA GLY A 164 1.13 -8.51 5.12
C GLY A 164 1.24 -8.52 3.61
N PHE A 165 2.41 -8.19 3.06
CA PHE A 165 2.61 -8.25 1.61
C PHE A 165 2.34 -9.67 1.07
N ARG A 166 2.90 -10.72 1.71
CA ARG A 166 2.69 -12.11 1.29
C ARG A 166 1.20 -12.49 1.35
N GLN A 167 0.55 -12.21 2.48
CA GLN A 167 -0.85 -12.54 2.68
C GLN A 167 -1.79 -11.78 1.72
N ILE A 168 -1.52 -10.51 1.43
CA ILE A 168 -2.30 -9.73 0.44
C ILE A 168 -2.19 -10.36 -0.94
N VAL A 169 -0.97 -10.72 -1.37
CA VAL A 169 -0.74 -11.36 -2.67
C VAL A 169 -1.47 -12.70 -2.75
N ASP A 170 -1.36 -13.54 -1.72
CA ASP A 170 -2.01 -14.86 -1.68
C ASP A 170 -3.55 -14.74 -1.66
N GLU A 171 -4.10 -13.80 -0.89
CA GLU A 171 -5.55 -13.58 -0.80
C GLU A 171 -6.13 -13.08 -2.13
N LEU A 172 -5.33 -12.37 -2.93
CA LEU A 172 -5.67 -11.95 -4.31
C LEU A 172 -5.37 -13.04 -5.36
N GLY A 173 -5.00 -14.25 -4.93
CA GLY A 173 -4.71 -15.39 -5.80
C GLY A 173 -3.39 -15.26 -6.57
N GLY A 174 -2.37 -14.69 -5.94
CA GLY A 174 -1.02 -14.51 -6.50
C GLY A 174 -0.87 -13.30 -7.41
N VAL A 175 0.32 -13.09 -7.97
CA VAL A 175 0.62 -12.02 -8.92
C VAL A 175 1.21 -12.59 -10.21
N THR A 176 0.64 -12.22 -11.36
CA THR A 176 1.14 -12.70 -12.65
C THR A 176 2.22 -11.74 -13.18
N VAL A 177 3.41 -12.26 -13.41
CA VAL A 177 4.58 -11.51 -13.92
C VAL A 177 5.30 -12.30 -15.01
N ASP A 178 6.02 -11.60 -15.89
CA ASP A 178 6.86 -12.24 -16.91
C ASP A 178 8.33 -12.24 -16.46
N VAL A 179 8.75 -13.36 -15.89
CA VAL A 179 10.09 -13.49 -15.31
C VAL A 179 11.13 -13.60 -16.42
N LYS A 180 11.89 -12.53 -16.65
CA LYS A 180 12.84 -12.44 -17.78
C LYS A 180 14.03 -13.41 -17.71
N LYS A 181 14.43 -13.82 -16.50
CA LYS A 181 15.57 -14.72 -16.27
C LYS A 181 15.36 -15.56 -15.02
N ARG A 182 16.03 -16.71 -14.96
CA ARG A 182 16.02 -17.55 -13.76
C ARG A 182 16.62 -16.78 -12.60
N MET A 183 15.90 -16.71 -11.49
CA MET A 183 16.35 -16.09 -10.26
C MET A 183 16.65 -17.19 -9.27
N LYS A 184 17.94 -17.44 -9.04
CA LYS A 184 18.41 -18.42 -8.06
C LYS A 184 19.33 -17.76 -7.04
N TYR A 185 19.02 -17.90 -5.77
CA TYR A 185 19.81 -17.40 -4.65
C TYR A 185 19.50 -18.20 -3.40
N SER A 186 20.51 -18.60 -2.65
CA SER A 186 20.36 -19.26 -1.36
C SER A 186 21.23 -18.57 -0.32
N ASP A 187 20.61 -18.17 0.78
CA ASP A 187 21.29 -17.62 1.94
C ASP A 187 20.82 -18.35 3.21
N PRO A 188 21.56 -19.38 3.63
CA PRO A 188 21.24 -20.11 4.85
C PRO A 188 21.27 -19.25 6.13
N SER A 189 21.92 -18.07 6.09
CA SER A 189 21.97 -17.17 7.26
C SER A 189 20.70 -16.34 7.44
N ASP A 190 19.91 -16.19 6.37
CA ASP A 190 18.63 -15.46 6.34
C ASP A 190 17.47 -16.39 5.94
N ASP A 191 17.67 -17.71 6.07
CA ASP A 191 16.73 -18.79 5.67
C ASP A 191 16.07 -18.56 4.30
N THR A 192 16.82 -17.96 3.37
CA THR A 192 16.28 -17.50 2.08
C THR A 192 16.65 -18.49 0.98
N TYR A 193 15.64 -19.00 0.27
CA TYR A 193 15.81 -19.93 -0.85
C TYR A 193 14.94 -19.52 -2.04
N ILE A 194 15.57 -18.88 -3.03
CA ILE A 194 14.91 -18.39 -4.22
C ILE A 194 15.29 -19.29 -5.40
N ASP A 195 14.28 -19.83 -6.11
CA ASP A 195 14.47 -20.49 -7.41
C ASP A 195 13.25 -20.28 -8.32
N ILE A 196 13.15 -19.08 -8.89
CA ILE A 196 12.06 -18.69 -9.80
C ILE A 196 12.53 -18.89 -11.24
N GLN A 197 11.78 -19.70 -12.01
CA GLN A 197 12.11 -19.98 -13.42
C GLN A 197 11.73 -18.80 -14.33
N PRO A 198 12.33 -18.66 -15.52
CA PRO A 198 11.87 -17.68 -16.50
C PRO A 198 10.50 -17.99 -17.08
N GLY A 199 9.80 -16.95 -17.56
CA GLY A 199 8.52 -17.02 -18.26
C GLY A 199 7.35 -16.41 -17.49
N LEU A 200 6.23 -16.31 -18.19
CA LEU A 200 4.95 -15.86 -17.64
C LEU A 200 4.43 -16.86 -16.61
N GLN A 201 4.29 -16.43 -15.37
CA GLN A 201 3.80 -17.28 -14.28
C GLN A 201 3.08 -16.45 -13.22
N THR A 202 2.25 -17.13 -12.42
CA THR A 202 1.62 -16.54 -11.23
C THR A 202 2.43 -16.91 -10.00
N LEU A 203 3.00 -15.91 -9.34
CA LEU A 203 3.77 -16.05 -8.13
C LEU A 203 2.86 -16.02 -6.90
N SER A 204 3.09 -16.91 -5.94
CA SER A 204 2.53 -16.81 -4.58
C SER A 204 3.08 -15.59 -3.84
N GLY A 205 2.55 -15.29 -2.65
CA GLY A 205 3.03 -14.19 -1.81
C GLY A 205 4.51 -14.30 -1.48
N GLU A 206 4.96 -15.50 -1.09
CA GLU A 206 6.38 -15.79 -0.84
C GLU A 206 7.24 -15.57 -2.09
N GLN A 207 6.84 -16.17 -3.23
CA GLN A 207 7.57 -16.01 -4.48
C GLN A 207 7.57 -14.57 -5.00
N ALA A 208 6.49 -13.82 -4.78
CA ALA A 208 6.39 -12.41 -5.13
C ALA A 208 7.32 -11.55 -4.25
N LEU A 209 7.45 -11.89 -2.97
CA LEU A 209 8.36 -11.20 -2.07
C LEU A 209 9.81 -11.46 -2.48
N ASP A 210 10.14 -12.71 -2.78
CA ASP A 210 11.44 -13.09 -3.32
C ASP A 210 11.73 -12.39 -4.65
N TYR A 211 10.74 -12.36 -5.55
CA TYR A 211 10.83 -11.63 -6.81
C TYR A 211 10.99 -10.12 -6.60
N ALA A 212 10.42 -9.52 -5.55
CA ALA A 212 10.61 -8.11 -5.23
C ALA A 212 11.97 -7.81 -4.57
N ARG A 213 12.57 -8.79 -3.90
CA ARG A 213 13.81 -8.64 -3.11
C ARG A 213 15.07 -9.13 -3.82
N TYR A 214 14.93 -9.99 -4.84
CA TYR A 214 16.06 -10.60 -5.54
C TYR A 214 17.09 -9.56 -5.99
N ARG A 215 18.37 -9.76 -5.69
CA ARG A 215 19.48 -8.89 -6.11
C ARG A 215 20.74 -9.70 -6.32
N LYS A 216 21.10 -10.49 -5.32
CA LYS A 216 22.21 -11.43 -5.40
C LYS A 216 21.81 -12.67 -6.19
N SER A 217 22.78 -13.32 -6.80
CA SER A 217 22.55 -14.45 -7.67
C SER A 217 23.62 -15.51 -7.51
N ASP A 218 23.20 -16.75 -7.24
CA ASP A 218 24.08 -17.92 -7.26
C ASP A 218 24.51 -18.29 -8.69
N LEU A 219 23.91 -17.63 -9.70
CA LEU A 219 24.21 -17.81 -11.12
C LEU A 219 25.20 -16.77 -11.64
N GLY A 220 25.75 -15.93 -10.76
CA GLY A 220 26.72 -14.87 -11.11
C GLY A 220 26.13 -13.69 -11.89
N LYS A 221 24.79 -13.56 -11.94
CA LYS A 221 24.08 -12.47 -12.62
C LYS A 221 23.31 -11.62 -11.62
N GLU A 222 24.04 -10.84 -10.83
CA GLU A 222 23.47 -9.90 -9.88
C GLU A 222 22.62 -8.81 -10.57
N ASP A 223 21.61 -8.33 -9.87
CA ASP A 223 20.73 -7.24 -10.31
C ASP A 223 21.10 -5.92 -9.63
N SER A 224 20.98 -4.84 -10.40
CA SER A 224 21.05 -3.49 -9.89
C SER A 224 19.82 -3.16 -9.02
N ASP A 225 19.93 -2.08 -8.24
CA ASP A 225 18.78 -1.58 -7.47
C ASP A 225 17.63 -1.16 -8.40
N TYR A 226 17.94 -0.62 -9.57
CA TYR A 226 16.95 -0.28 -10.60
C TYR A 226 16.15 -1.50 -11.08
N MET A 227 16.82 -2.63 -11.37
CA MET A 227 16.12 -3.86 -11.77
C MET A 227 15.22 -4.40 -10.65
N ARG A 228 15.60 -4.21 -9.38
CA ARG A 228 14.74 -4.54 -8.24
C ARG A 228 13.53 -3.62 -8.16
N ILE A 229 13.73 -2.31 -8.32
CA ILE A 229 12.67 -1.31 -8.33
C ILE A 229 11.67 -1.59 -9.47
N ASP A 230 12.15 -1.92 -10.66
CA ASP A 230 11.28 -2.27 -11.80
C ASP A 230 10.34 -3.43 -11.47
N ARG A 231 10.84 -4.45 -10.75
CA ARG A 231 10.04 -5.60 -10.30
C ARG A 231 9.03 -5.24 -9.23
N GLN A 232 9.39 -4.37 -8.30
CA GLN A 232 8.46 -3.85 -7.30
C GLN A 232 7.32 -3.07 -7.98
N GLN A 233 7.63 -2.26 -8.99
CA GLN A 233 6.63 -1.55 -9.79
C GLN A 233 5.76 -2.51 -10.63
N GLU A 234 6.34 -3.55 -11.21
CA GLU A 234 5.62 -4.61 -11.94
C GLU A 234 4.59 -5.30 -11.03
N ILE A 235 5.01 -5.71 -9.83
CA ILE A 235 4.12 -6.31 -8.83
C ILE A 235 2.98 -5.35 -8.45
N LEU A 236 3.29 -4.08 -8.15
CA LEU A 236 2.27 -3.11 -7.77
C LEU A 236 1.22 -2.90 -8.87
N LYS A 237 1.65 -2.82 -10.13
CA LYS A 237 0.75 -2.72 -11.28
C LYS A 237 -0.12 -3.97 -11.43
N ALA A 238 0.48 -5.15 -11.29
CA ALA A 238 -0.24 -6.41 -11.39
C ALA A 238 -1.25 -6.58 -10.23
N LEU A 239 -0.90 -6.21 -9.00
CA LEU A 239 -1.82 -6.21 -7.86
C LEU A 239 -2.97 -5.21 -8.05
N ALA A 240 -2.68 -4.00 -8.53
CA ALA A 240 -3.72 -3.01 -8.80
C ALA A 240 -4.72 -3.47 -9.87
N SER A 241 -4.25 -4.21 -10.88
CA SER A 241 -5.13 -4.80 -11.90
C SER A 241 -6.06 -5.89 -11.35
N LYS A 242 -5.65 -6.56 -10.26
CA LYS A 242 -6.48 -7.54 -9.54
C LYS A 242 -7.45 -6.88 -8.56
N GLY A 243 -7.08 -5.71 -8.04
CA GLY A 243 -7.86 -4.88 -7.11
C GLY A 243 -9.27 -4.54 -7.61
N THR A 244 -9.47 -4.51 -8.93
CA THR A 244 -10.75 -4.17 -9.59
C THR A 244 -11.62 -5.40 -9.90
N SER A 245 -11.16 -6.62 -9.55
CA SER A 245 -11.86 -7.86 -9.88
C SER A 245 -12.97 -8.21 -8.90
N LEU A 246 -13.96 -8.99 -9.36
CA LEU A 246 -15.06 -9.51 -8.52
C LEU A 246 -14.56 -10.31 -7.29
N GLN A 247 -13.33 -10.83 -7.33
CA GLN A 247 -12.71 -11.55 -6.23
C GLN A 247 -12.44 -10.65 -5.02
N VAL A 248 -12.14 -9.37 -5.22
CA VAL A 248 -11.92 -8.43 -4.10
C VAL A 248 -13.21 -8.22 -3.31
N TYR A 249 -14.36 -8.19 -3.99
CA TYR A 249 -15.66 -8.06 -3.33
C TYR A 249 -16.00 -9.26 -2.44
N THR A 250 -15.61 -10.48 -2.84
CA THR A 250 -15.85 -11.68 -2.03
C THR A 250 -14.82 -11.87 -0.92
N LYS A 251 -13.61 -11.31 -1.09
CA LYS A 251 -12.50 -11.35 -0.13
C LYS A 251 -12.30 -10.06 0.67
N ALA A 252 -13.26 -9.13 0.61
CA ALA A 252 -13.11 -7.82 1.24
C ALA A 252 -12.82 -7.92 2.74
N PHE A 253 -13.54 -8.78 3.48
CA PHE A 253 -13.33 -8.92 4.92
C PHE A 253 -11.97 -9.51 5.29
N SER A 254 -11.51 -10.55 4.59
CA SER A 254 -10.19 -11.16 4.84
C SER A 254 -9.06 -10.19 4.49
N LEU A 255 -9.17 -9.48 3.36
CA LEU A 255 -8.21 -8.43 3.02
C LEU A 255 -8.16 -7.33 4.09
N MET A 256 -9.31 -6.88 4.59
CA MET A 256 -9.35 -5.87 5.66
C MET A 256 -8.75 -6.39 6.98
N GLU A 257 -8.89 -7.68 7.29
CA GLU A 257 -8.25 -8.29 8.46
C GLU A 257 -6.71 -8.36 8.30
N ILE A 258 -6.21 -8.73 7.12
CA ILE A 258 -4.77 -8.75 6.83
C ILE A 258 -4.19 -7.33 6.91
N LEU A 259 -4.85 -6.36 6.29
CA LEU A 259 -4.50 -4.95 6.41
C LEU A 259 -4.52 -4.49 7.88
N GLY A 260 -5.46 -5.04 8.68
CA GLY A 260 -5.55 -5.04 10.16
C GLY A 260 -4.23 -5.02 10.88
N GLN A 261 -3.52 -6.09 10.59
CA GLN A 261 -2.43 -6.57 11.42
C GLN A 261 -1.10 -6.06 10.86
N HIS A 262 -1.02 -5.87 9.55
CA HIS A 262 0.25 -5.70 8.83
C HIS A 262 0.42 -4.34 8.15
N VAL A 263 -0.60 -3.48 8.14
CA VAL A 263 -0.51 -2.13 7.58
C VAL A 263 -0.56 -1.09 8.69
N LYS A 264 0.31 -0.07 8.58
CA LYS A 264 0.25 1.15 9.38
C LYS A 264 0.11 2.37 8.48
N THR A 265 -0.78 3.28 8.84
CA THR A 265 -1.08 4.47 8.03
C THR A 265 -1.63 5.60 8.89
N ASP A 266 -1.50 6.84 8.43
CA ASP A 266 -2.20 8.01 8.98
C ASP A 266 -3.45 8.41 8.17
N LEU A 267 -3.87 7.58 7.21
CA LEU A 267 -5.15 7.73 6.53
C LEU A 267 -6.30 7.51 7.52
N THR A 268 -7.27 8.41 7.48
CA THR A 268 -8.49 8.29 8.28
C THR A 268 -9.45 7.24 7.71
N GLU A 269 -10.38 6.76 8.53
CA GLU A 269 -11.41 5.80 8.10
C GLU A 269 -12.22 6.35 6.91
N GLN A 270 -12.46 7.65 6.87
CA GLN A 270 -13.21 8.30 5.78
C GLN A 270 -12.38 8.40 4.50
N GLU A 271 -11.07 8.65 4.61
CA GLU A 271 -10.15 8.68 3.47
C GLU A 271 -10.01 7.30 2.84
N ILE A 272 -9.85 6.25 3.66
CA ILE A 272 -9.81 4.86 3.18
C ILE A 272 -11.11 4.50 2.45
N ALA A 273 -12.27 4.81 3.05
CA ALA A 273 -13.56 4.56 2.41
C ALA A 273 -13.69 5.31 1.07
N SER A 274 -13.27 6.57 1.03
CA SER A 274 -13.29 7.39 -0.19
C SER A 274 -12.39 6.81 -1.28
N LEU A 275 -11.20 6.31 -0.92
CA LEU A 275 -10.29 5.65 -1.85
C LEU A 275 -10.87 4.34 -2.38
N LEU A 276 -11.44 3.50 -1.52
CA LEU A 276 -12.09 2.25 -1.92
C LEU A 276 -13.25 2.50 -2.90
N LEU A 277 -14.06 3.52 -2.64
CA LEU A 277 -15.14 3.91 -3.56
C LEU A 277 -14.60 4.48 -4.87
N SER A 278 -13.54 5.29 -4.82
CA SER A 278 -12.96 5.94 -6.01
C SER A 278 -12.26 4.94 -6.93
N TYR A 279 -11.60 3.91 -6.39
CA TYR A 279 -10.78 2.97 -7.17
C TYR A 279 -11.41 1.57 -7.32
N GLY A 280 -12.53 1.31 -6.66
CA GLY A 280 -13.21 0.01 -6.61
C GLY A 280 -14.33 -0.18 -7.64
N ASP A 281 -14.70 0.86 -8.40
CA ASP A 281 -15.84 0.83 -9.33
C ASP A 281 -15.66 -0.08 -10.57
N GLY A 282 -14.48 -0.71 -10.71
CA GLY A 282 -14.14 -1.62 -11.79
C GLY A 282 -13.57 -0.93 -13.03
N THR A 283 -13.43 0.40 -13.02
CA THR A 283 -12.76 1.13 -14.10
C THR A 283 -11.24 0.86 -14.09
N PRO A 284 -10.59 0.80 -15.26
CA PRO A 284 -9.14 0.66 -15.32
C PRO A 284 -8.43 1.89 -14.73
N ASN A 285 -7.73 1.68 -13.62
CA ASN A 285 -6.94 2.71 -12.97
C ASN A 285 -5.65 3.00 -13.76
N SER A 286 -5.30 4.27 -13.91
CA SER A 286 -4.05 4.67 -14.57
C SER A 286 -2.90 4.69 -13.57
N ILE A 287 -1.99 3.72 -13.67
CA ILE A 287 -0.78 3.67 -12.84
C ILE A 287 0.46 3.92 -13.68
N GLN A 288 1.11 5.04 -13.40
CA GLN A 288 2.42 5.36 -13.95
C GLN A 288 3.48 5.15 -12.87
N ALA A 289 4.65 4.69 -13.27
CA ALA A 289 5.75 4.47 -12.36
C ALA A 289 7.03 5.03 -12.95
N ASP A 290 7.81 5.68 -12.11
CA ASP A 290 9.09 6.31 -12.40
C ASP A 290 10.06 6.00 -11.25
N THR A 291 11.34 6.17 -11.51
CA THR A 291 12.39 5.95 -10.52
C THR A 291 13.27 7.18 -10.46
N LEU A 292 13.61 7.60 -9.24
CA LEU A 292 14.52 8.71 -9.06
C LEU A 292 15.93 8.33 -9.56
N VAL A 293 16.43 9.05 -10.56
CA VAL A 293 17.69 8.69 -11.24
C VAL A 293 18.90 9.34 -10.58
N GLY A 294 20.03 8.68 -10.60
CA GLY A 294 21.26 9.23 -10.05
C GLY A 294 22.47 8.41 -10.42
N GLN A 295 23.57 8.64 -9.70
CA GLN A 295 24.83 7.95 -9.91
C GLN A 295 25.26 7.27 -8.62
N ASP A 296 25.66 6.00 -8.75
CA ASP A 296 26.19 5.24 -7.63
C ASP A 296 27.66 5.55 -7.43
N GLU A 297 28.03 6.04 -6.24
CA GLU A 297 29.40 6.37 -5.87
C GLU A 297 29.83 5.67 -4.58
N ARG A 298 31.13 5.37 -4.47
CA ARG A 298 31.72 4.89 -3.23
C ARG A 298 32.21 6.07 -2.40
N ILE A 299 31.56 6.30 -1.27
CA ILE A 299 31.89 7.42 -0.38
C ILE A 299 32.45 6.87 0.93
N TRP A 300 33.53 7.48 1.41
CA TRP A 300 34.02 7.26 2.77
C TRP A 300 33.14 8.04 3.74
N HIS A 301 32.35 7.34 4.55
CA HIS A 301 31.41 7.95 5.48
C HIS A 301 31.35 7.13 6.77
N ASN A 302 31.37 7.81 7.93
CA ASN A 302 31.34 7.19 9.26
C ASN A 302 32.37 6.04 9.46
N GLY A 303 33.57 6.20 8.88
CA GLY A 303 34.68 5.25 9.06
C GLY A 303 34.61 3.99 8.19
N ILE A 304 33.65 3.90 7.27
CA ILE A 304 33.52 2.80 6.30
C ILE A 304 33.32 3.33 4.88
N VAL A 305 33.68 2.54 3.86
CA VAL A 305 33.33 2.84 2.47
C VAL A 305 32.01 2.18 2.13
N GLY A 306 31.00 2.99 1.83
CA GLY A 306 29.67 2.52 1.39
C GLY A 306 29.37 2.93 -0.05
N TRP A 307 28.46 2.22 -0.70
CA TRP A 307 27.81 2.65 -1.95
C TRP A 307 26.69 3.64 -1.63
N TYR A 308 26.66 4.78 -2.29
CA TYR A 308 25.67 5.83 -2.13
C TYR A 308 25.10 6.22 -3.48
N HIS A 309 23.81 6.52 -3.51
CA HIS A 309 23.11 6.96 -4.70
C HIS A 309 22.98 8.49 -4.69
N LEU A 310 23.71 9.17 -5.57
CA LEU A 310 23.74 10.62 -5.66
C LEU A 310 22.75 11.11 -6.72
N VAL A 311 21.69 11.79 -6.27
CA VAL A 311 20.65 12.34 -7.15
C VAL A 311 20.96 13.80 -7.49
N PRO A 312 21.17 14.16 -8.77
CA PRO A 312 21.42 15.53 -9.17
C PRO A 312 20.26 16.48 -8.82
N THR A 313 20.56 17.76 -8.57
CA THR A 313 19.54 18.78 -8.30
C THR A 313 18.49 18.89 -9.41
N ALA A 314 18.92 18.79 -10.67
CA ALA A 314 18.00 18.84 -11.82
C ALA A 314 16.98 17.68 -11.80
N GLU A 315 17.41 16.49 -11.37
CA GLU A 315 16.54 15.32 -11.27
C GLU A 315 15.57 15.43 -10.09
N ARG A 316 16.02 15.96 -8.96
CA ARG A 316 15.14 16.27 -7.81
C ARG A 316 14.05 17.26 -8.21
N GLU A 317 14.41 18.30 -8.95
CA GLU A 317 13.46 19.29 -9.45
C GLU A 317 12.49 18.70 -10.47
N ARG A 318 12.96 17.87 -11.41
CA ARG A 318 12.11 17.14 -12.36
C ARG A 318 11.07 16.29 -11.63
N ALA A 319 11.53 15.46 -10.68
CA ALA A 319 10.67 14.59 -9.89
C ALA A 319 9.63 15.38 -9.09
N ARG A 320 10.04 16.48 -8.45
CA ARG A 320 9.16 17.40 -7.73
C ARG A 320 8.06 17.97 -8.63
N GLN A 321 8.44 18.51 -9.78
CA GLN A 321 7.49 19.10 -10.73
C GLN A 321 6.51 18.07 -11.28
N GLN A 322 7.00 16.86 -11.57
CA GLN A 322 6.15 15.77 -12.02
C GLN A 322 5.14 15.36 -10.93
N ILE A 323 5.55 15.21 -9.67
CA ILE A 323 4.63 14.93 -8.56
C ILE A 323 3.57 16.04 -8.41
N ILE A 324 3.98 17.32 -8.43
CA ILE A 324 3.06 18.46 -8.31
C ILE A 324 2.02 18.45 -9.44
N LYS A 325 2.45 18.18 -10.67
CA LYS A 325 1.56 18.08 -11.83
C LYS A 325 0.49 17.00 -11.62
N GLU A 326 0.85 15.85 -11.08
CA GLU A 326 -0.07 14.72 -10.86
C GLU A 326 -1.08 14.98 -9.73
N VAL A 327 -0.76 15.83 -8.75
CA VAL A 327 -1.67 16.21 -7.65
C VAL A 327 -2.33 17.59 -7.85
N THR A 328 -2.15 18.21 -9.01
CA THR A 328 -2.87 19.44 -9.34
C THR A 328 -4.29 19.09 -9.81
N PRO A 329 -5.33 19.74 -9.26
CA PRO A 329 -6.73 19.50 -9.62
C PRO A 329 -7.00 19.54 -11.13
#